data_AF-A0A958NV42-F1
#
_entry.id   AF-A0A958NV42-F1
#
_cell.length_a   1.000
_cell.length_b   1.000
_cell.length_c   1.000
_cell.angle_alpha   90.00
_cell.angle_beta   90.00
_cell.angle_gamma   90.00
#
_symmetry.space_group_name_H-M   'P 1'
#
loop_
_entity.id
_entity.type
_entity.pdbx_description
1 polymer ?
#
loop_
_entity_poly.entity_id
_entity_poly.type
_entity_poly.pdbx_seq_one_letter_code
_entity_poly.pdbx_strand_id
1 'polypeptide(L)'
;MRSLFSRSKSSHVGVTRGKNLAELGVWARTTQSLLRVEMRYEGTWQGGDGLSVTYCFLPIHHAPFWQSLEIPFEFVELLVGSHRAESGTFYFNFLFSDSSAAQVSLTLAEVYKRYRGRGPKAPASVAHVGKLCKVAPPEWASLDATGLVQKSEEIVEAERQAEEARKKAEEERVRAEKEALQKAQAAAAAKRAGSAVPKAAPSGAPAEEGFDTGGAKVGIFYGSTTGNTAGVAEALRAEIGDALAKVVNVTEVTPKVFEKFDHLILGVPTWHIGEMQEDWAEMLTRLEGTNLKGKKCAVFGLGDGVGYPETYVDAMGELWEAFKPLGAELVGLWPTAGYVFEKSKAVQDGKFLGLVIDIENQNDQTDARVKQWASELRTAMAI
;
A
#
# COMPACT_ATOMS: atom_id res chain seq x y z
N MET A 1 -12.23 -30.38 37.32
CA MET A 1 -13.31 -29.36 37.34
C MET A 1 -13.82 -29.23 35.91
N ARG A 2 -15.12 -29.46 35.73
CA ARG A 2 -15.76 -29.85 34.46
C ARG A 2 -15.81 -28.69 33.47
N SER A 3 -15.51 -29.00 32.21
CA SER A 3 -15.58 -28.08 31.09
C SER A 3 -17.03 -27.72 30.76
N LEU A 4 -17.31 -26.42 30.66
CA LEU A 4 -18.53 -25.87 30.10
C LEU A 4 -18.46 -26.01 28.57
N PHE A 5 -18.92 -27.14 28.03
CA PHE A 5 -19.16 -27.31 26.58
C PHE A 5 -20.62 -27.63 26.36
N SER A 6 -21.38 -26.66 25.84
CA SER A 6 -22.64 -26.92 25.17
C SER A 6 -22.32 -27.53 23.80
N ARG A 7 -22.59 -28.83 23.64
CA ARG A 7 -22.45 -29.53 22.34
C ARG A 7 -23.68 -29.26 21.50
N SER A 8 -23.56 -28.34 20.55
CA SER A 8 -24.23 -28.43 19.26
C SER A 8 -23.18 -28.80 18.21
N LYS A 9 -23.51 -29.72 17.32
CA LYS A 9 -22.57 -30.40 16.40
C LYS A 9 -21.80 -29.35 15.55
N SER A 10 -20.47 -29.42 15.59
CA SER A 10 -19.46 -28.75 14.72
C SER A 10 -18.81 -27.43 15.17
N SER A 11 -19.37 -26.67 16.11
CA SER A 11 -18.81 -25.36 16.53
C SER A 11 -18.38 -25.33 18.00
N HIS A 12 -17.12 -25.00 18.28
CA HIS A 12 -16.64 -24.73 19.65
C HIS A 12 -16.43 -23.24 19.84
N VAL A 13 -17.17 -22.61 20.75
CA VAL A 13 -17.10 -21.18 21.03
C VAL A 13 -16.56 -20.92 22.43
N GLY A 14 -16.05 -19.71 22.67
CA GLY A 14 -15.64 -19.31 24.00
C GLY A 14 -15.35 -17.83 24.15
N VAL A 15 -15.14 -17.45 25.41
CA VAL A 15 -14.88 -16.08 25.84
C VAL A 15 -13.60 -16.03 26.67
N THR A 16 -12.74 -15.07 26.35
CA THR A 16 -11.40 -14.84 26.89
C THR A 16 -11.16 -13.34 27.11
N ARG A 17 -9.95 -12.97 27.54
CA ARG A 17 -9.52 -11.58 27.61
C ARG A 17 -9.38 -11.01 26.19
N GLY A 18 -9.85 -9.79 25.96
CA GLY A 18 -9.61 -9.05 24.72
C GLY A 18 -8.16 -8.58 24.60
N LYS A 19 -7.86 -7.89 23.48
CA LYS A 19 -6.55 -7.30 23.21
C LYS A 19 -6.21 -6.21 24.24
N ASN A 20 -7.20 -5.39 24.59
CA ASN A 20 -7.08 -4.28 25.53
C ASN A 20 -7.90 -4.49 26.82
N LEU A 21 -7.69 -3.64 27.83
CA LEU A 21 -8.45 -3.70 29.10
C LEU A 21 -9.94 -3.38 28.92
N ALA A 22 -10.33 -2.65 27.87
CA ALA A 22 -11.73 -2.31 27.57
C ALA A 22 -12.41 -3.30 26.61
N GLU A 23 -11.77 -4.45 26.34
CA GLU A 23 -12.24 -5.40 25.33
C GLU A 23 -12.47 -6.79 25.92
N LEU A 24 -13.49 -7.46 25.41
CA LEU A 24 -13.77 -8.86 25.65
C LEU A 24 -13.42 -9.68 24.42
N GLY A 25 -12.64 -10.76 24.61
CA GLY A 25 -12.27 -11.65 23.51
C GLY A 25 -13.33 -12.72 23.31
N VAL A 26 -13.83 -12.89 22.10
CA VAL A 26 -14.68 -14.02 21.69
C VAL A 26 -13.95 -14.85 20.63
N TRP A 27 -14.13 -16.16 20.63
CA TRP A 27 -13.54 -17.03 19.61
C TRP A 27 -14.49 -18.15 19.24
N ALA A 28 -14.34 -18.65 18.01
CA ALA A 28 -15.01 -19.85 17.54
C ALA A 28 -14.07 -20.72 16.71
N ARG A 29 -14.13 -22.04 16.91
CA ARG A 29 -13.65 -23.06 15.98
C ARG A 29 -14.85 -23.66 15.30
N THR A 30 -15.08 -23.26 14.06
CA THR A 30 -16.25 -23.64 13.28
C THR A 30 -15.89 -23.67 11.80
N THR A 31 -16.64 -24.46 11.03
CA THR A 31 -16.62 -24.44 9.56
C THR A 31 -17.65 -23.47 8.99
N GLN A 32 -18.57 -23.02 9.82
CA GLN A 32 -19.58 -22.02 9.48
C GLN A 32 -19.05 -20.65 9.82
N SER A 33 -19.66 -19.64 9.25
CA SER A 33 -19.25 -18.29 9.53
C SER A 33 -20.09 -17.68 10.64
N LEU A 34 -19.45 -16.92 11.53
CA LEU A 34 -20.15 -16.22 12.60
C LEU A 34 -20.81 -14.97 12.04
N LEU A 35 -22.11 -14.84 12.25
CA LEU A 35 -22.90 -13.69 11.83
C LEU A 35 -23.13 -12.70 12.96
N ARG A 36 -23.30 -13.19 14.19
CA ARG A 36 -23.72 -12.36 15.30
C ARG A 36 -23.24 -12.90 16.64
N VAL A 37 -22.88 -11.98 17.54
CA VAL A 37 -22.72 -12.25 18.97
C VAL A 37 -23.62 -11.31 19.74
N GLU A 38 -24.53 -11.85 20.53
CA GLU A 38 -25.28 -11.10 21.52
C GLU A 38 -24.70 -11.38 22.91
N MET A 39 -24.29 -10.32 23.59
CA MET A 39 -23.88 -10.34 24.99
C MET A 39 -25.04 -9.83 25.84
N ARG A 40 -25.62 -10.70 26.67
CA ARG A 40 -26.70 -10.37 27.60
C ARG A 40 -26.26 -10.59 29.04
N TYR A 41 -26.57 -9.68 29.92
CA TYR A 41 -26.51 -9.84 31.36
C TYR A 41 -27.92 -10.03 31.92
N GLU A 42 -28.07 -11.01 32.81
CA GLU A 42 -29.25 -11.18 33.67
C GLU A 42 -28.85 -11.07 35.13
N GLY A 43 -29.54 -10.20 35.84
CA GLY A 43 -29.32 -9.90 37.24
C GLY A 43 -29.74 -8.47 37.54
N THR A 44 -29.52 -8.06 38.78
CA THR A 44 -29.90 -6.74 39.28
C THR A 44 -28.65 -5.85 39.37
N TRP A 45 -28.79 -4.58 38.97
CA TRP A 45 -27.82 -3.51 39.22
C TRP A 45 -28.55 -2.16 39.15
N GLN A 46 -27.89 -1.05 39.52
CA GLN A 46 -28.60 0.25 39.60
C GLN A 46 -29.11 0.78 38.25
N GLY A 47 -28.57 0.30 37.12
CA GLY A 47 -29.07 0.65 35.79
C GLY A 47 -30.33 -0.10 35.35
N GLY A 48 -30.89 -0.96 36.20
CA GLY A 48 -32.10 -1.75 35.93
C GLY A 48 -31.82 -3.25 35.82
N ASP A 49 -32.86 -4.01 35.48
CA ASP A 49 -32.77 -5.46 35.30
C ASP A 49 -32.54 -5.79 33.84
N GLY A 50 -31.52 -6.59 33.56
CA GLY A 50 -31.21 -7.06 32.21
C GLY A 50 -30.52 -6.00 31.34
N LEU A 51 -29.40 -6.39 30.73
CA LEU A 51 -28.66 -5.53 29.78
C LEU A 51 -28.24 -6.38 28.59
N SER A 52 -28.44 -5.92 27.36
CA SER A 52 -27.98 -6.64 26.18
C SER A 52 -27.32 -5.72 25.17
N VAL A 53 -26.31 -6.26 24.48
CA VAL A 53 -25.65 -5.63 23.35
C VAL A 53 -25.43 -6.68 22.27
N THR A 54 -25.63 -6.29 21.02
CA THR A 54 -25.51 -7.16 19.85
C THR A 54 -24.42 -6.64 18.92
N TYR A 55 -23.61 -7.56 18.39
CA TYR A 55 -22.61 -7.31 17.38
C TYR A 55 -22.90 -8.18 16.16
N CYS A 56 -23.00 -7.58 14.96
CA CYS A 56 -23.26 -8.27 13.70
C CYS A 56 -22.06 -8.15 12.76
N PHE A 57 -21.65 -9.27 12.15
CA PHE A 57 -20.39 -9.50 11.45
C PHE A 57 -20.59 -9.45 9.94
N LEU A 58 -20.05 -8.42 9.27
CA LEU A 58 -20.15 -8.22 7.81
C LEU A 58 -18.84 -7.61 7.24
N PRO A 59 -18.34 -8.08 6.08
CA PRO A 59 -18.75 -9.32 5.41
C PRO A 59 -18.40 -10.55 6.25
N ILE A 60 -19.09 -11.65 5.96
CA ILE A 60 -19.00 -12.90 6.71
C ILE A 60 -17.56 -13.45 6.72
N HIS A 61 -17.01 -13.75 7.91
CA HIS A 61 -15.69 -14.36 8.03
C HIS A 61 -15.76 -15.89 8.04
N HIS A 62 -15.08 -16.51 7.08
CA HIS A 62 -14.91 -17.96 7.00
C HIS A 62 -13.68 -18.40 7.81
N ALA A 63 -13.77 -19.58 8.45
CA ALA A 63 -12.73 -20.26 9.24
C ALA A 63 -12.70 -19.93 10.75
N PRO A 64 -11.98 -20.75 11.57
CA PRO A 64 -11.81 -20.50 13.01
C PRO A 64 -11.21 -19.11 13.29
N PHE A 65 -11.82 -18.37 14.21
CA PHE A 65 -11.45 -16.98 14.48
C PHE A 65 -11.40 -16.64 15.97
N TRP A 66 -10.70 -15.55 16.27
CA TRP A 66 -10.77 -14.81 17.52
C TRP A 66 -10.95 -13.32 17.22
N GLN A 67 -11.81 -12.67 18.00
CA GLN A 67 -12.16 -11.27 17.87
C GLN A 67 -12.20 -10.59 19.24
N SER A 68 -11.75 -9.33 19.31
CA SER A 68 -12.00 -8.46 20.46
C SER A 68 -13.22 -7.59 20.21
N LEU A 69 -14.15 -7.62 21.15
CA LEU A 69 -15.36 -6.79 21.19
C LEU A 69 -15.16 -5.68 22.22
N GLU A 70 -15.37 -4.44 21.82
CA GLU A 70 -15.39 -3.31 22.74
C GLU A 70 -16.59 -3.43 23.67
N ILE A 71 -16.34 -3.35 24.98
CA ILE A 71 -17.39 -3.44 25.98
C ILE A 71 -18.10 -2.07 26.06
N PRO A 72 -19.43 -2.00 25.86
CA PRO A 72 -20.16 -0.73 25.97
C PRO A 72 -20.05 -0.14 27.37
N PHE A 73 -20.20 1.18 27.47
CA PHE A 73 -20.04 1.91 28.72
C PHE A 73 -20.92 1.36 29.85
N GLU A 74 -22.17 0.96 29.55
CA GLU A 74 -23.12 0.38 30.50
C GLU A 74 -22.59 -0.92 31.11
N PHE A 75 -21.93 -1.75 30.30
CA PHE A 75 -21.29 -2.98 30.78
C PHE A 75 -20.00 -2.68 31.56
N VAL A 76 -19.27 -1.61 31.23
CA VAL A 76 -18.12 -1.16 32.04
C VAL A 76 -18.60 -0.68 33.41
N GLU A 77 -19.66 0.12 33.48
CA GLU A 77 -20.27 0.58 34.73
C GLU A 77 -20.76 -0.61 35.57
N LEU A 78 -21.41 -1.59 34.93
CA LEU A 78 -21.85 -2.82 35.58
C LEU A 78 -20.69 -3.63 36.16
N LEU A 79 -19.54 -3.69 35.48
CA LEU A 79 -18.39 -4.52 35.91
C LEU A 79 -17.49 -3.83 36.94
N VAL A 80 -17.20 -2.54 36.76
CA VAL A 80 -16.18 -1.81 37.53
C VAL A 80 -16.57 -0.39 37.93
N GLY A 81 -17.78 0.06 37.58
CA GLY A 81 -18.27 1.38 37.92
C GLY A 81 -18.63 1.57 39.40
N SER A 82 -19.13 2.76 39.71
CA SER A 82 -19.53 3.16 41.07
C SER A 82 -20.69 2.32 41.61
N HIS A 83 -21.52 1.79 40.70
CA HIS A 83 -22.73 1.03 41.01
C HIS A 83 -22.73 -0.35 40.33
N ARG A 84 -21.58 -1.02 40.37
CA ARG A 84 -21.39 -2.35 39.79
C ARG A 84 -22.38 -3.39 40.31
N ALA A 85 -22.67 -4.39 39.48
CA ALA A 85 -23.44 -5.57 39.90
C ALA A 85 -22.71 -6.37 40.97
N GLU A 86 -23.46 -7.06 41.83
CA GLU A 86 -22.90 -7.98 42.85
C GLU A 86 -23.01 -9.45 42.44
N SER A 87 -24.06 -9.81 41.69
CA SER A 87 -24.31 -11.17 41.21
C SER A 87 -25.13 -11.14 39.94
N GLY A 88 -24.94 -12.15 39.09
CA GLY A 88 -25.69 -12.30 37.84
C GLY A 88 -24.95 -13.20 36.86
N THR A 89 -25.55 -13.38 35.70
CA THR A 89 -25.04 -14.26 34.64
C THR A 89 -24.96 -13.50 33.32
N PHE A 90 -23.82 -13.62 32.66
CA PHE A 90 -23.62 -13.20 31.29
C PHE A 90 -23.86 -14.37 30.35
N TYR A 91 -24.57 -14.11 29.26
CA TYR A 91 -24.82 -15.02 28.17
C TYR A 91 -24.20 -14.43 26.91
N PHE A 92 -23.53 -15.28 26.15
CA PHE A 92 -22.95 -14.97 24.86
C PHE A 92 -23.58 -15.91 23.84
N ASN A 93 -24.50 -15.37 23.05
CA ASN A 93 -25.22 -16.11 22.01
C ASN A 93 -24.53 -15.88 20.68
N PHE A 94 -24.02 -16.95 20.08
CA PHE A 94 -23.36 -16.96 18.78
C PHE A 94 -24.35 -17.48 17.75
N LEU A 95 -24.55 -16.74 16.66
CA LEU A 95 -25.37 -17.15 15.52
C LEU A 95 -24.48 -17.36 14.29
N PHE A 96 -24.63 -18.49 13.63
CA PHE A 96 -23.85 -18.87 12.46
C PHE A 96 -24.65 -18.82 11.16
N SER A 97 -23.93 -18.83 10.04
CA SER A 97 -24.46 -18.76 8.67
C SER A 97 -25.44 -19.88 8.31
N ASP A 98 -25.29 -21.06 8.90
CA ASP A 98 -26.21 -22.20 8.73
C ASP A 98 -27.44 -22.13 9.66
N SER A 99 -27.70 -20.97 10.27
CA SER A 99 -28.72 -20.76 11.30
C SER A 99 -28.49 -21.56 12.60
N SER A 100 -27.35 -22.24 12.74
CA SER A 100 -27.01 -22.85 14.02
C SER A 100 -26.65 -21.78 15.04
N ALA A 101 -26.86 -22.11 16.32
CA ALA A 101 -26.51 -21.25 17.43
C ALA A 101 -25.69 -22.00 18.49
N ALA A 102 -24.80 -21.27 19.16
CA ALA A 102 -24.10 -21.74 20.35
C ALA A 102 -24.19 -20.69 21.46
N GLN A 103 -24.22 -21.15 22.70
CA GLN A 103 -24.27 -20.26 23.86
C GLN A 103 -23.15 -20.59 24.84
N VAL A 104 -22.54 -19.54 25.38
CA VAL A 104 -21.65 -19.61 26.55
C VAL A 104 -22.26 -18.75 27.65
N SER A 105 -22.42 -19.30 28.85
CA SER A 105 -22.78 -18.53 30.03
C SER A 105 -21.62 -18.43 31.01
N LEU A 106 -21.48 -17.28 31.66
CA LEU A 106 -20.45 -17.00 32.65
C LEU A 106 -21.09 -16.23 33.81
N THR A 107 -20.78 -16.63 35.03
CA THR A 107 -21.13 -15.81 36.21
C THR A 107 -20.40 -14.46 36.16
N LEU A 108 -20.95 -13.43 36.81
CA LEU A 108 -20.29 -12.13 36.95
C LEU A 108 -18.84 -12.26 37.45
N ALA A 109 -18.60 -13.14 38.42
CA ALA A 109 -17.26 -13.40 38.96
C ALA A 109 -16.28 -13.97 37.91
N GLU A 110 -16.78 -14.79 36.99
CA GLU A 110 -16.00 -15.38 35.90
C GLU A 110 -15.67 -14.38 34.80
N VAL A 111 -16.61 -13.48 34.49
CA VAL A 111 -16.37 -12.36 33.54
C VAL A 111 -15.33 -11.41 34.12
N TYR A 112 -15.44 -11.07 35.40
CA TYR A 112 -14.49 -10.19 36.08
C TYR A 112 -13.05 -10.71 36.07
N LYS A 113 -12.85 -12.02 36.29
CA LYS A 113 -11.52 -12.66 36.19
C LYS A 113 -10.92 -12.52 34.79
N ARG A 114 -11.73 -12.61 33.74
CA ARG A 114 -11.30 -12.46 32.34
C ARG A 114 -10.97 -11.02 32.00
N TYR A 115 -11.83 -10.08 32.43
CA TYR A 115 -11.65 -8.65 32.26
C TYR A 115 -10.35 -8.15 32.92
N ARG A 116 -10.08 -8.53 34.19
CA ARG A 116 -8.84 -8.17 34.91
C ARG A 116 -7.60 -8.99 34.55
N GLY A 117 -7.63 -9.73 33.44
CA GLY A 117 -6.44 -10.37 32.87
C GLY A 117 -6.00 -11.70 33.49
N ARG A 118 -6.81 -12.34 34.33
CA ARG A 118 -6.56 -13.70 34.88
C ARG A 118 -7.39 -14.79 34.18
N GLY A 119 -7.97 -14.47 33.02
CA GLY A 119 -8.77 -15.42 32.23
C GLY A 119 -7.94 -16.41 31.41
N PRO A 120 -8.53 -17.53 30.98
CA PRO A 120 -7.91 -18.43 30.01
C PRO A 120 -7.65 -17.67 28.71
N LYS A 121 -6.53 -17.92 28.01
CA LYS A 121 -6.21 -17.33 26.69
C LYS A 121 -7.05 -17.96 25.56
N ALA A 122 -7.15 -17.27 24.43
CA ALA A 122 -7.68 -17.86 23.20
C ALA A 122 -6.88 -19.12 22.81
N PRO A 123 -7.50 -20.15 22.21
CA PRO A 123 -6.78 -21.31 21.71
C PRO A 123 -5.78 -20.93 20.60
N ALA A 124 -4.62 -21.59 20.52
CA ALA A 124 -3.60 -21.25 19.51
C ALA A 124 -4.00 -21.51 18.04
N SER A 125 -5.10 -22.22 17.80
CA SER A 125 -5.50 -22.67 16.46
C SER A 125 -6.65 -21.86 15.85
N VAL A 126 -6.87 -20.63 16.31
CA VAL A 126 -7.88 -19.73 15.75
C VAL A 126 -7.16 -18.52 15.12
N ALA A 127 -7.63 -18.09 13.95
CA ALA A 127 -7.07 -16.95 13.25
C ALA A 127 -7.46 -15.64 13.95
N HIS A 128 -6.59 -14.64 13.92
CA HIS A 128 -6.96 -13.30 14.39
C HIS A 128 -7.65 -12.59 13.23
N VAL A 129 -8.92 -12.26 13.42
CA VAL A 129 -9.67 -11.50 12.44
C VAL A 129 -9.58 -10.01 12.79
N GLY A 130 -9.58 -9.16 11.76
CA GLY A 130 -9.53 -7.72 11.89
C GLY A 130 -10.67 -7.16 12.74
N LYS A 131 -10.64 -5.88 13.08
CA LYS A 131 -11.67 -5.28 13.95
C LYS A 131 -13.05 -5.49 13.34
N LEU A 132 -13.94 -6.13 14.09
CA LEU A 132 -15.34 -6.01 13.81
C LEU A 132 -15.90 -4.73 14.42
N CYS A 133 -16.72 -4.11 13.59
CA CYS A 133 -17.37 -2.82 13.79
C CYS A 133 -18.24 -2.79 15.05
N LYS A 134 -18.48 -1.54 15.45
CA LYS A 134 -19.31 -1.05 16.56
C LYS A 134 -20.59 -1.88 16.78
N VAL A 135 -21.17 -1.73 17.97
CA VAL A 135 -22.50 -2.26 18.33
C VAL A 135 -23.44 -2.19 17.13
N ALA A 136 -24.10 -3.32 16.84
CA ALA A 136 -24.98 -3.44 15.70
C ALA A 136 -26.12 -2.41 15.80
N PRO A 137 -26.44 -1.71 14.70
CA PRO A 137 -27.65 -0.90 14.64
C PRO A 137 -28.89 -1.74 14.99
N PRO A 138 -29.92 -1.15 15.62
CA PRO A 138 -31.12 -1.88 16.05
C PRO A 138 -31.77 -2.70 14.94
N GLU A 139 -31.82 -2.17 13.73
CA GLU A 139 -32.40 -2.82 12.55
C GLU A 139 -31.66 -4.11 12.16
N TRP A 140 -30.35 -4.18 12.37
CA TRP A 140 -29.55 -5.37 12.05
C TRP A 140 -29.47 -6.33 13.22
N ALA A 141 -29.51 -5.81 14.44
CA ALA A 141 -29.59 -6.61 15.65
C ALA A 141 -30.83 -7.53 15.62
N SER A 142 -31.93 -7.07 15.01
CA SER A 142 -33.17 -7.85 14.85
C SER A 142 -33.18 -8.88 13.71
N LEU A 143 -32.20 -8.86 12.80
CA LEU A 143 -32.18 -9.81 11.68
C LEU A 143 -31.88 -11.24 12.15
N ASP A 144 -32.47 -12.22 11.49
CA ASP A 144 -32.11 -13.63 11.67
C ASP A 144 -30.88 -14.00 10.82
N ALA A 145 -30.49 -15.27 10.83
CA ALA A 145 -29.32 -15.73 10.09
C ALA A 145 -29.49 -15.48 8.58
N THR A 146 -30.66 -15.82 8.03
CA THR A 146 -30.98 -15.63 6.61
C THR A 146 -30.88 -14.15 6.21
N GLY A 147 -31.49 -13.25 6.99
CA GLY A 147 -31.45 -11.82 6.73
C GLY A 147 -30.03 -11.23 6.84
N LEU A 148 -29.22 -11.72 7.77
CA LEU A 148 -27.81 -11.31 7.89
C LEU A 148 -26.95 -11.81 6.73
N VAL A 149 -27.17 -13.04 6.26
CA VAL A 149 -26.50 -13.56 5.05
C VAL A 149 -26.86 -12.71 3.84
N GLN A 150 -28.15 -12.46 3.62
CA GLN A 150 -28.61 -11.62 2.53
C GLN A 150 -27.98 -10.22 2.59
N LYS A 151 -27.92 -9.60 3.79
CA LYS A 151 -27.26 -8.30 3.95
C LYS A 151 -25.77 -8.35 3.64
N SER A 152 -25.08 -9.43 4.01
CA SER A 152 -23.68 -9.60 3.64
C SER A 152 -23.49 -9.70 2.13
N GLU A 153 -24.34 -10.47 1.46
CA GLU A 153 -24.29 -10.64 0.00
C GLU A 153 -24.59 -9.33 -0.72
N GLU A 154 -25.59 -8.56 -0.26
CA GLU A 154 -25.91 -7.23 -0.79
C GLU A 154 -24.73 -6.26 -0.68
N ILE A 155 -23.99 -6.27 0.44
CA ILE A 155 -22.81 -5.41 0.62
C ILE A 155 -21.69 -5.84 -0.33
N VAL A 156 -21.37 -7.13 -0.38
CA VAL A 156 -20.32 -7.66 -1.25
C VAL A 156 -20.62 -7.36 -2.72
N GLU A 157 -21.87 -7.52 -3.14
CA GLU A 157 -22.32 -7.23 -4.49
C GLU A 157 -22.28 -5.72 -4.79
N ALA A 158 -22.70 -4.87 -3.86
CA ALA A 158 -22.61 -3.42 -4.02
C ALA A 158 -21.16 -2.92 -4.13
N GLU A 159 -20.23 -3.50 -3.34
CA GLU A 159 -18.80 -3.20 -3.43
C GLU A 159 -18.23 -3.63 -4.78
N ARG A 160 -18.58 -4.83 -5.26
CA ARG A 160 -18.18 -5.32 -6.59
C ARG A 160 -18.68 -4.40 -7.71
N GLN A 161 -19.96 -4.02 -7.67
CA GLN A 161 -20.54 -3.10 -8.66
C GLN A 161 -19.88 -1.72 -8.62
N ALA A 162 -19.57 -1.20 -7.42
CA ALA A 162 -18.87 0.07 -7.26
C ALA A 162 -17.45 0.01 -7.83
N GLU A 163 -16.73 -1.10 -7.62
CA GLU A 163 -15.40 -1.32 -8.20
C GLU A 163 -15.45 -1.41 -9.73
N GLU A 164 -16.39 -2.17 -10.29
CA GLU A 164 -16.60 -2.26 -11.74
C GLU A 164 -16.96 -0.89 -12.35
N ALA A 165 -17.83 -0.13 -11.69
CA ALA A 165 -18.18 1.22 -12.12
C ALA A 165 -16.99 2.18 -12.07
N ARG A 166 -16.14 2.10 -11.03
CA ARG A 166 -14.90 2.88 -10.94
C ARG A 166 -13.93 2.53 -12.07
N LYS A 167 -13.73 1.24 -12.33
CA LYS A 167 -12.87 0.78 -13.42
C LYS A 167 -13.38 1.27 -14.78
N LYS A 168 -14.69 1.17 -15.02
CA LYS A 168 -15.29 1.68 -16.27
C LYS A 168 -15.17 3.20 -16.40
N ALA A 169 -15.40 3.96 -15.33
CA ALA A 169 -15.25 5.41 -15.33
C ALA A 169 -13.79 5.82 -15.60
N GLU A 170 -12.83 5.07 -15.06
CA GLU A 170 -11.41 5.26 -15.31
C GLU A 170 -11.05 4.99 -16.78
N GLU A 171 -11.53 3.87 -17.33
CA GLU A 171 -11.33 3.55 -18.76
C GLU A 171 -11.91 4.63 -19.69
N GLU A 172 -13.10 5.15 -19.37
CA GLU A 172 -13.72 6.26 -20.10
C GLU A 172 -12.92 7.57 -19.98
N ARG A 173 -12.39 7.88 -18.78
CA ARG A 173 -11.53 9.04 -18.55
C ARG A 173 -10.25 8.96 -19.37
N VAL A 174 -9.54 7.84 -19.31
CA VAL A 174 -8.31 7.59 -20.07
C VAL A 174 -8.57 7.68 -21.57
N ARG A 175 -9.70 7.13 -22.05
CA ARG A 175 -10.09 7.24 -23.46
C ARG A 175 -10.32 8.70 -23.87
N ALA A 176 -11.07 9.46 -23.08
CA ALA A 176 -11.36 10.87 -23.35
C ALA A 176 -10.06 11.72 -23.37
N GLU A 177 -9.13 11.43 -22.46
CA GLU A 177 -7.83 12.08 -22.42
C GLU A 177 -6.97 11.77 -23.65
N LYS A 178 -6.92 10.50 -24.08
CA LYS A 178 -6.24 10.11 -25.34
C LYS A 178 -6.84 10.81 -26.56
N GLU A 179 -8.16 10.86 -26.66
CA GLU A 179 -8.85 11.57 -27.75
C GLU A 179 -8.58 13.09 -27.72
N ALA A 180 -8.50 13.69 -26.54
CA ALA A 180 -8.15 15.10 -26.37
C ALA A 180 -6.70 15.39 -26.76
N LEU A 181 -5.76 14.55 -26.35
CA LEU A 181 -4.34 14.67 -26.70
C LEU A 181 -4.13 14.53 -28.21
N GLN A 182 -4.79 13.57 -28.85
CA GLN A 182 -4.72 13.39 -30.30
C GLN A 182 -5.26 14.60 -31.06
N LYS A 183 -6.38 15.19 -30.60
CA LYS A 183 -6.92 16.43 -31.17
C LYS A 183 -5.98 17.61 -30.95
N ALA A 184 -5.36 17.73 -29.77
CA ALA A 184 -4.39 18.78 -29.47
C ALA A 184 -3.13 18.66 -30.34
N GLN A 185 -2.61 17.44 -30.53
CA GLN A 185 -1.48 17.14 -31.41
C GLN A 185 -1.81 17.46 -32.88
N ALA A 186 -3.00 17.08 -33.38
CA ALA A 186 -3.45 17.43 -34.72
C ALA A 186 -3.58 18.95 -34.91
N ALA A 187 -4.10 19.67 -33.92
CA ALA A 187 -4.19 21.13 -33.93
C ALA A 187 -2.81 21.80 -33.88
N ALA A 188 -1.87 21.27 -33.11
CA ALA A 188 -0.50 21.74 -33.04
C ALA A 188 0.25 21.49 -34.37
N ALA A 189 0.05 20.34 -35.00
CA ALA A 189 0.59 20.03 -36.33
C ALA A 189 0.03 20.97 -37.41
N ALA A 190 -1.27 21.26 -37.37
CA ALA A 190 -1.90 22.23 -38.27
C ALA A 190 -1.37 23.66 -38.04
N LYS A 191 -1.14 24.08 -36.79
CA LYS A 191 -0.49 25.35 -36.48
C LYS A 191 0.97 25.41 -36.96
N ARG A 192 1.74 24.32 -36.81
CA ARG A 192 3.12 24.22 -37.32
C ARG A 192 3.17 24.28 -38.85
N ALA A 193 2.19 23.73 -39.56
CA ALA A 193 2.08 23.85 -41.02
C ALA A 193 1.70 25.27 -41.50
N GLY A 194 0.97 26.04 -40.66
CA GLY A 194 0.57 27.42 -40.95
C GLY A 194 1.55 28.51 -40.48
N SER A 195 2.52 28.18 -39.62
CA SER A 195 3.42 29.16 -38.97
C SER A 195 4.90 28.93 -39.28
N ALA A 196 5.26 28.61 -40.53
CA ALA A 196 6.66 28.61 -40.94
C ALA A 196 7.23 30.05 -40.89
N VAL A 197 7.71 30.42 -39.70
CA VAL A 197 8.41 31.68 -39.34
C VAL A 197 9.61 31.26 -38.48
N PRO A 198 10.79 31.90 -38.60
CA PRO A 198 12.07 31.34 -38.15
C PRO A 198 12.15 31.14 -36.64
N LYS A 199 12.74 30.00 -36.23
CA LYS A 199 13.01 29.60 -34.84
C LYS A 199 13.71 30.72 -34.07
N ALA A 200 13.02 31.28 -33.06
CA ALA A 200 13.65 32.07 -32.01
C ALA A 200 14.57 31.16 -31.17
N ALA A 201 15.78 31.63 -30.91
CA ALA A 201 16.85 30.87 -30.28
C ALA A 201 16.51 30.41 -28.85
N PRO A 202 16.74 29.13 -28.51
CA PRO A 202 16.87 28.74 -27.11
C PRO A 202 18.18 29.31 -26.56
N SER A 203 18.09 29.91 -25.37
CA SER A 203 19.26 30.35 -24.61
C SER A 203 20.11 29.15 -24.21
N GLY A 204 21.36 29.14 -24.66
CA GLY A 204 22.42 28.23 -24.22
C GLY A 204 22.54 26.96 -25.05
N ALA A 205 23.60 26.86 -25.85
CA ALA A 205 24.02 25.57 -26.40
C ALA A 205 24.40 24.62 -25.23
N PRO A 206 24.13 23.31 -25.31
CA PRO A 206 24.59 22.35 -24.31
C PRO A 206 26.12 22.44 -24.22
N ALA A 207 26.64 22.76 -23.05
CA ALA A 207 28.06 23.03 -22.87
C ALA A 207 28.82 21.71 -22.69
N GLU A 208 29.58 21.31 -23.70
CA GLU A 208 30.58 20.23 -23.58
C GLU A 208 31.93 20.78 -23.09
N GLU A 209 32.36 21.90 -23.67
CA GLU A 209 33.58 22.61 -23.30
C GLU A 209 33.40 23.34 -21.98
N GLY A 210 34.26 23.04 -21.00
CA GLY A 210 34.26 23.72 -19.70
C GLY A 210 33.22 23.23 -18.69
N PHE A 211 32.48 22.13 -18.94
CA PHE A 211 31.66 21.53 -17.88
C PHE A 211 32.55 21.10 -16.71
N ASP A 212 32.40 21.80 -15.59
CA ASP A 212 33.10 21.57 -14.34
C ASP A 212 32.26 20.67 -13.42
N THR A 213 32.84 19.56 -12.98
CA THR A 213 32.19 18.66 -12.01
C THR A 213 32.17 19.25 -10.60
N GLY A 214 32.95 20.30 -10.32
CA GLY A 214 33.11 20.87 -8.99
C GLY A 214 33.82 19.93 -8.02
N GLY A 215 34.57 18.95 -8.53
CA GLY A 215 35.21 17.90 -7.74
C GLY A 215 34.30 16.72 -7.37
N ALA A 216 33.03 16.74 -7.78
CA ALA A 216 32.11 15.62 -7.58
C ALA A 216 32.55 14.40 -8.39
N LYS A 217 32.51 13.23 -7.76
CA LYS A 217 32.83 11.93 -8.38
C LYS A 217 31.61 11.24 -8.96
N VAL A 218 30.42 11.53 -8.41
CA VAL A 218 29.15 10.94 -8.82
C VAL A 218 28.34 11.97 -9.59
N GLY A 219 27.97 11.63 -10.83
CA GLY A 219 27.03 12.43 -11.62
C GLY A 219 25.63 11.86 -11.52
N ILE A 220 24.68 12.63 -10.97
CA ILE A 220 23.26 12.27 -10.92
C ILE A 220 22.56 12.98 -12.08
N PHE A 221 22.30 12.24 -13.17
CA PHE A 221 21.67 12.77 -14.37
C PHE A 221 20.20 12.42 -14.40
N TYR A 222 19.32 13.38 -14.70
CA TYR A 222 17.89 13.11 -14.77
C TYR A 222 17.20 13.83 -15.93
N GLY A 223 16.08 13.25 -16.36
CA GLY A 223 15.07 13.91 -17.19
C GLY A 223 13.76 13.98 -16.40
N SER A 224 13.01 15.08 -16.49
CA SER A 224 11.78 15.25 -15.71
C SER A 224 10.82 16.24 -16.35
N THR A 225 9.57 15.82 -16.55
CA THR A 225 8.51 16.67 -17.11
C THR A 225 7.78 17.48 -16.02
N THR A 226 7.55 16.89 -14.84
CA THR A 226 6.79 17.52 -13.73
C THR A 226 7.65 17.88 -12.52
N GLY A 227 8.95 17.59 -12.54
CA GLY A 227 9.90 17.92 -11.47
C GLY A 227 10.07 16.83 -10.39
N ASN A 228 9.23 15.80 -10.37
CA ASN A 228 9.30 14.71 -9.38
C ASN A 228 10.66 13.98 -9.39
N THR A 229 11.15 13.61 -10.58
CA THR A 229 12.46 12.95 -10.73
C THR A 229 13.61 13.86 -10.30
N ALA A 230 13.49 15.16 -10.54
CA ALA A 230 14.46 16.15 -10.08
C ALA A 230 14.52 16.20 -8.54
N GLY A 231 13.35 16.17 -7.88
CA GLY A 231 13.27 16.11 -6.42
C GLY A 231 13.94 14.88 -5.83
N VAL A 232 13.74 13.70 -6.44
CA VAL A 232 14.41 12.47 -6.02
C VAL A 232 15.92 12.52 -6.29
N ALA A 233 16.36 13.12 -7.41
CA ALA A 233 17.77 13.33 -7.71
C ALA A 233 18.46 14.19 -6.63
N GLU A 234 17.82 15.27 -6.20
CA GLU A 234 18.31 16.12 -5.11
C GLU A 234 18.32 15.41 -3.75
N ALA A 235 17.30 14.59 -3.47
CA ALA A 235 17.27 13.77 -2.25
C ALA A 235 18.42 12.75 -2.23
N LEU A 236 18.71 12.11 -3.37
CA LEU A 236 19.87 11.21 -3.51
C LEU A 236 21.19 11.98 -3.36
N ARG A 237 21.30 13.20 -3.89
CA ARG A 237 22.48 14.06 -3.70
C ARG A 237 22.70 14.35 -2.21
N ALA A 238 21.66 14.72 -1.49
CA ALA A 238 21.73 15.00 -0.05
C ALA A 238 22.14 13.74 0.73
N GLU A 239 21.59 12.58 0.38
CA GLU A 239 21.92 11.32 1.05
C GLU A 239 23.31 10.80 0.73
N ILE A 240 23.86 11.05 -0.48
CA ILE A 240 25.24 10.65 -0.87
C ILE A 240 26.27 11.65 -0.33
N GLY A 241 25.99 12.95 -0.45
CA GLY A 241 26.79 14.06 0.04
C GLY A 241 27.03 15.12 -1.05
N ASP A 242 26.78 16.38 -0.70
CA ASP A 242 26.85 17.53 -1.62
C ASP A 242 28.21 17.72 -2.32
N ALA A 243 29.30 17.35 -1.64
CA ALA A 243 30.65 17.45 -2.19
C ALA A 243 31.01 16.30 -3.14
N LEU A 244 30.31 15.17 -3.05
CA LEU A 244 30.63 13.95 -3.77
C LEU A 244 29.75 13.77 -5.01
N ALA A 245 28.52 14.28 -4.97
CA ALA A 245 27.53 14.13 -6.02
C ALA A 245 27.08 15.47 -6.63
N LYS A 246 26.94 15.51 -7.95
CA LYS A 246 26.40 16.65 -8.69
C LYS A 246 25.15 16.25 -9.49
N VAL A 247 24.06 16.98 -9.29
CA VAL A 247 22.80 16.78 -10.02
C VAL A 247 22.83 17.60 -11.31
N VAL A 248 22.41 16.99 -12.42
CA VAL A 248 22.47 17.58 -13.76
C VAL A 248 21.24 17.16 -14.55
N ASN A 249 20.52 18.13 -15.12
CA ASN A 249 19.45 17.82 -16.07
C ASN A 249 20.08 17.41 -17.41
N VAL A 250 19.60 16.32 -18.01
CA VAL A 250 20.12 15.84 -19.30
C VAL A 250 20.00 16.86 -20.43
N THR A 251 19.05 17.80 -20.36
CA THR A 251 18.92 18.89 -21.35
C THR A 251 20.07 19.89 -21.34
N GLU A 252 20.83 19.96 -20.25
CA GLU A 252 21.89 20.96 -20.06
C GLU A 252 23.25 20.51 -20.60
N VAL A 253 23.38 19.22 -20.96
CA VAL A 253 24.68 18.58 -21.23
C VAL A 253 24.69 17.75 -22.51
N THR A 254 25.88 17.31 -22.88
CA THR A 254 26.08 16.29 -23.90
C THR A 254 26.45 14.95 -23.26
N PRO A 255 26.25 13.81 -23.95
CA PRO A 255 26.66 12.49 -23.45
C PRO A 255 28.12 12.41 -23.01
N LYS A 256 29.00 13.23 -23.60
CA LYS A 256 30.41 13.31 -23.22
C LYS A 256 30.63 13.74 -21.78
N VAL A 257 29.68 14.45 -21.17
CA VAL A 257 29.74 14.82 -19.76
C VAL A 257 29.66 13.60 -18.84
N PHE A 258 28.99 12.51 -19.26
CA PHE A 258 28.98 11.26 -18.49
C PHE A 258 30.40 10.70 -18.27
N GLU A 259 31.31 10.93 -19.22
CA GLU A 259 32.68 10.43 -19.13
C GLU A 259 33.50 11.13 -18.03
N LYS A 260 33.09 12.32 -17.61
CA LYS A 260 33.79 13.16 -16.61
C LYS A 260 33.58 12.70 -15.16
N PHE A 261 32.63 11.81 -14.90
CA PHE A 261 32.34 11.29 -13.56
C PHE A 261 32.86 9.87 -13.39
N ASP A 262 33.25 9.49 -12.18
CA ASP A 262 33.70 8.12 -11.86
C ASP A 262 32.50 7.17 -11.82
N HIS A 263 31.37 7.66 -11.30
CA HIS A 263 30.13 6.92 -11.15
C HIS A 263 28.93 7.73 -11.66
N LEU A 264 27.93 7.02 -12.14
CA LEU A 264 26.71 7.60 -12.70
C LEU A 264 25.48 7.10 -11.96
N ILE A 265 24.52 7.99 -11.73
CA ILE A 265 23.17 7.66 -11.27
C ILE A 265 22.20 8.30 -12.25
N LEU A 266 21.36 7.51 -12.91
CA LEU A 266 20.47 7.97 -13.97
C LEU A 266 19.02 7.93 -13.50
N GLY A 267 18.32 9.06 -13.54
CA GLY A 267 16.94 9.21 -13.09
C GLY A 267 15.98 9.38 -14.23
N VAL A 268 15.00 8.49 -14.38
CA VAL A 268 14.03 8.54 -15.47
C VAL A 268 12.61 8.24 -14.98
N PRO A 269 11.61 9.07 -15.30
CA PRO A 269 10.21 8.69 -15.16
C PRO A 269 9.74 7.93 -16.40
N THR A 270 8.82 6.99 -16.22
CA THR A 270 8.05 6.44 -17.35
C THR A 270 6.89 7.36 -17.66
N TRP A 271 6.72 7.70 -18.94
CA TRP A 271 5.59 8.50 -19.42
C TRP A 271 4.67 7.67 -20.31
N HIS A 272 3.45 8.19 -20.50
CA HIS A 272 2.43 7.59 -21.35
C HIS A 272 2.19 6.11 -20.99
N ILE A 273 2.42 5.17 -21.90
CA ILE A 273 2.26 3.73 -21.66
C ILE A 273 3.59 3.06 -21.91
N GLY A 274 4.48 3.15 -20.92
CA GLY A 274 5.79 2.53 -20.95
C GLY A 274 6.84 3.27 -21.78
N GLU A 275 6.62 4.56 -22.08
CA GLU A 275 7.50 5.34 -22.95
C GLU A 275 8.60 6.06 -22.17
N MET A 276 9.75 6.23 -22.84
CA MET A 276 10.85 7.06 -22.39
C MET A 276 10.42 8.53 -22.28
N GLN A 277 10.89 9.23 -21.25
CA GLN A 277 10.69 10.68 -21.12
C GLN A 277 11.39 11.44 -22.27
N GLU A 278 10.78 12.51 -22.77
CA GLU A 278 11.20 13.20 -24.00
C GLU A 278 12.68 13.63 -24.02
N ASP A 279 13.20 14.21 -22.92
CA ASP A 279 14.58 14.68 -22.85
C ASP A 279 15.57 13.50 -22.83
N TRP A 280 15.22 12.42 -22.14
CA TRP A 280 15.99 11.18 -22.21
C TRP A 280 15.94 10.57 -23.60
N ALA A 281 14.78 10.53 -24.25
CA ALA A 281 14.65 10.02 -25.61
C ALA A 281 15.58 10.79 -26.57
N GLU A 282 15.64 12.12 -26.46
CA GLU A 282 16.59 12.94 -27.23
C GLU A 282 18.05 12.63 -26.86
N MET A 283 18.39 12.57 -25.57
CA MET A 283 19.75 12.24 -25.09
C MET A 283 20.23 10.88 -25.62
N LEU A 284 19.35 9.88 -25.64
CA LEU A 284 19.65 8.52 -26.12
C LEU A 284 20.04 8.50 -27.60
N THR A 285 19.48 9.38 -28.43
CA THR A 285 19.85 9.48 -29.86
C THR A 285 21.29 9.94 -30.08
N ARG A 286 21.93 10.51 -29.06
CA ARG A 286 23.25 11.14 -29.14
C ARG A 286 24.35 10.33 -28.45
N LEU A 287 24.04 9.17 -27.88
CA LEU A 287 25.00 8.38 -27.10
C LEU A 287 26.18 7.83 -27.92
N GLU A 288 26.11 7.85 -29.25
CA GLU A 288 27.16 7.35 -30.12
C GLU A 288 28.53 7.94 -29.76
N GLY A 289 29.53 7.07 -29.61
CA GLY A 289 30.89 7.46 -29.24
C GLY A 289 31.11 7.74 -27.75
N THR A 290 30.10 7.61 -26.89
CA THR A 290 30.25 7.70 -25.43
C THR A 290 30.89 6.42 -24.88
N ASN A 291 31.95 6.55 -24.09
CA ASN A 291 32.65 5.40 -23.50
C ASN A 291 32.54 5.38 -21.98
N LEU A 292 31.79 4.42 -21.46
CA LEU A 292 31.55 4.24 -20.02
C LEU A 292 32.26 3.00 -19.45
N LYS A 293 33.22 2.43 -20.19
CA LYS A 293 33.95 1.23 -19.77
C LYS A 293 34.57 1.39 -18.38
N GLY A 294 34.18 0.50 -17.47
CA GLY A 294 34.70 0.45 -16.10
C GLY A 294 34.06 1.46 -15.15
N LYS A 295 33.07 2.25 -15.60
CA LYS A 295 32.28 3.13 -14.75
C LYS A 295 31.09 2.38 -14.20
N LYS A 296 30.84 2.52 -12.90
CA LYS A 296 29.62 1.97 -12.28
C LYS A 296 28.46 2.92 -12.49
N CYS A 297 27.35 2.38 -12.94
CA CYS A 297 26.15 3.13 -13.25
C CYS A 297 24.95 2.52 -12.54
N ALA A 298 24.19 3.33 -11.81
CA ALA A 298 22.92 2.94 -11.22
C ALA A 298 21.78 3.70 -11.90
N VAL A 299 20.57 3.15 -11.85
CA VAL A 299 19.37 3.79 -12.40
C VAL A 299 18.33 3.89 -11.31
N PHE A 300 17.56 4.97 -11.29
CA PHE A 300 16.32 5.05 -10.51
C PHE A 300 15.16 5.46 -11.43
N GLY A 301 14.03 4.80 -11.22
CA GLY A 301 12.81 4.96 -12.00
C GLY A 301 11.71 5.60 -11.18
N LEU A 302 10.96 6.53 -11.78
CA LEU A 302 9.68 6.97 -11.25
C LEU A 302 8.54 6.40 -12.09
N GLY A 303 7.47 5.94 -11.44
CA GLY A 303 6.29 5.42 -12.11
C GLY A 303 5.09 5.32 -11.18
N ASP A 304 3.96 4.96 -11.76
CA ASP A 304 2.68 4.76 -11.07
C ASP A 304 2.23 3.30 -11.28
N GLY A 305 2.43 2.47 -10.26
CA GLY A 305 2.21 1.02 -10.33
C GLY A 305 0.74 0.62 -10.32
N VAL A 306 -0.13 1.53 -9.85
CA VAL A 306 -1.58 1.32 -9.80
C VAL A 306 -2.24 1.81 -11.09
N GLY A 307 -1.85 2.98 -11.60
CA GLY A 307 -2.37 3.56 -12.83
C GLY A 307 -1.81 2.92 -14.10
N TYR A 308 -0.56 2.44 -14.08
CA TYR A 308 0.10 1.82 -15.23
C TYR A 308 0.74 0.45 -14.91
N PRO A 309 -0.04 -0.51 -14.38
CA PRO A 309 0.48 -1.76 -13.82
C PRO A 309 1.20 -2.64 -14.85
N GLU A 310 0.86 -2.56 -16.13
CA GLU A 310 1.49 -3.37 -17.19
C GLU A 310 2.78 -2.77 -17.78
N THR A 311 3.10 -1.52 -17.45
CA THR A 311 4.27 -0.79 -17.99
C THR A 311 5.06 -0.07 -16.89
N TYR A 312 4.94 -0.58 -15.67
CA TYR A 312 5.47 0.08 -14.48
C TYR A 312 6.98 0.26 -14.60
N VAL A 313 7.45 1.51 -14.53
CA VAL A 313 8.86 1.90 -14.67
C VAL A 313 9.59 1.34 -15.92
N ASP A 314 8.88 1.07 -17.02
CA ASP A 314 9.48 0.52 -18.25
C ASP A 314 10.67 1.33 -18.80
N ALA A 315 10.60 2.67 -18.75
CA ALA A 315 11.68 3.54 -19.20
C ALA A 315 13.00 3.31 -18.43
N MET A 316 12.93 2.86 -17.16
CA MET A 316 14.10 2.46 -16.38
C MET A 316 14.80 1.25 -17.02
N GLY A 317 14.02 0.28 -17.47
CA GLY A 317 14.55 -0.90 -18.17
C GLY A 317 15.19 -0.54 -19.50
N GLU A 318 14.55 0.32 -20.29
CA GLU A 318 15.09 0.79 -21.56
C GLU A 318 16.39 1.60 -21.38
N LEU A 319 16.44 2.46 -20.36
CA LEU A 319 17.64 3.23 -20.03
C LEU A 319 18.79 2.33 -19.56
N TRP A 320 18.48 1.31 -18.75
CA TRP A 320 19.45 0.30 -18.33
C TRP A 320 20.05 -0.44 -19.53
N GLU A 321 19.23 -0.92 -20.47
CA GLU A 321 19.72 -1.60 -21.67
C GLU A 321 20.55 -0.68 -22.59
N ALA A 322 20.16 0.60 -22.71
CA ALA A 322 20.88 1.56 -23.55
C ALA A 322 22.32 1.84 -23.07
N PHE A 323 22.57 1.74 -21.76
CA PHE A 323 23.89 2.02 -21.18
C PHE A 323 24.83 0.81 -21.16
N LYS A 324 24.30 -0.42 -21.24
CA LYS A 324 25.13 -1.65 -21.37
C LYS A 324 26.15 -1.61 -22.52
N PRO A 325 25.76 -1.31 -23.79
CA PRO A 325 26.70 -1.34 -24.91
C PRO A 325 27.77 -0.24 -24.83
N LEU A 326 27.59 0.78 -23.98
CA LEU A 326 28.59 1.81 -23.72
C LEU A 326 29.71 1.34 -22.77
N GLY A 327 29.59 0.13 -22.20
CA GLY A 327 30.57 -0.47 -21.29
C GLY A 327 30.33 -0.16 -19.81
N ALA A 328 29.18 0.42 -19.45
CA ALA A 328 28.83 0.69 -18.06
C ALA A 328 28.64 -0.60 -17.25
N GLU A 329 29.20 -0.63 -16.03
CA GLU A 329 28.94 -1.68 -15.05
C GLU A 329 27.67 -1.31 -14.26
N LEU A 330 26.56 -1.96 -14.58
CA LEU A 330 25.27 -1.61 -14.01
C LEU A 330 25.07 -2.23 -12.62
N VAL A 331 24.75 -1.40 -11.62
CA VAL A 331 24.67 -1.74 -10.20
C VAL A 331 23.41 -1.16 -9.55
N GLY A 332 23.13 -1.53 -8.30
CA GLY A 332 22.04 -0.93 -7.51
C GLY A 332 20.67 -1.58 -7.72
N LEU A 333 20.63 -2.90 -7.98
CA LEU A 333 19.38 -3.66 -8.04
C LEU A 333 18.53 -3.47 -6.77
N TRP A 334 17.22 -3.45 -6.92
CA TRP A 334 16.29 -3.15 -5.84
C TRP A 334 15.22 -4.25 -5.68
N PRO A 335 14.77 -4.61 -4.47
CA PRO A 335 13.71 -5.60 -4.31
C PRO A 335 12.38 -5.15 -4.93
N THR A 336 11.65 -6.09 -5.54
CA THR A 336 10.26 -5.88 -6.01
C THR A 336 9.23 -5.99 -4.88
N ALA A 337 9.64 -6.50 -3.72
CA ALA A 337 8.77 -6.64 -2.56
C ALA A 337 8.28 -5.26 -2.08
N GLY A 338 6.97 -5.16 -1.81
CA GLY A 338 6.34 -3.91 -1.36
C GLY A 338 5.81 -3.02 -2.47
N TYR A 339 5.89 -3.45 -3.73
CA TYR A 339 5.30 -2.77 -4.89
C TYR A 339 4.07 -3.53 -5.41
N VAL A 340 3.13 -2.81 -6.01
CA VAL A 340 1.96 -3.38 -6.68
C VAL A 340 2.05 -3.00 -8.15
N PHE A 341 2.17 -4.00 -9.03
CA PHE A 341 2.23 -3.88 -10.49
C PHE A 341 2.00 -5.26 -11.12
N GLU A 342 1.73 -5.32 -12.43
CA GLU A 342 1.54 -6.56 -13.18
C GLU A 342 2.77 -6.94 -14.01
N LYS A 343 3.34 -5.97 -14.73
CA LYS A 343 4.52 -6.16 -15.61
C LYS A 343 5.41 -4.93 -15.58
N SER A 344 6.70 -5.18 -15.81
CA SER A 344 7.72 -4.15 -15.93
C SER A 344 8.90 -4.70 -16.73
N LYS A 345 9.38 -3.95 -17.73
CA LYS A 345 10.65 -4.22 -18.42
C LYS A 345 11.85 -4.06 -17.50
N ALA A 346 11.66 -3.42 -16.36
CA ALA A 346 12.72 -3.10 -15.42
C ALA A 346 12.89 -4.14 -14.31
N VAL A 347 12.34 -5.35 -14.48
CA VAL A 347 12.50 -6.48 -13.53
C VAL A 347 13.36 -7.57 -14.15
N GLN A 348 14.40 -7.98 -13.44
CA GLN A 348 15.25 -9.12 -13.77
C GLN A 348 15.51 -9.96 -12.51
N ASP A 349 15.35 -11.28 -12.60
CA ASP A 349 15.59 -12.22 -11.49
C ASP A 349 14.85 -11.84 -10.18
N GLY A 350 13.62 -11.33 -10.33
CA GLY A 350 12.76 -10.92 -9.21
C GLY A 350 13.15 -9.60 -8.52
N LYS A 351 14.13 -8.88 -9.07
CA LYS A 351 14.56 -7.56 -8.59
C LYS A 351 14.33 -6.51 -9.67
N PHE A 352 14.02 -5.29 -9.26
CA PHE A 352 14.12 -4.15 -10.14
C PHE A 352 15.58 -3.88 -10.49
N LEU A 353 15.80 -3.39 -11.71
CA LEU A 353 17.11 -2.99 -12.22
C LEU A 353 17.66 -1.73 -11.50
N GLY A 354 16.87 -1.10 -10.64
CA GLY A 354 17.23 0.13 -9.95
C GLY A 354 16.22 0.51 -8.90
N LEU A 355 16.48 1.58 -8.15
CA LEU A 355 15.52 2.11 -7.18
C LEU A 355 14.23 2.54 -7.89
N VAL A 356 13.08 2.11 -7.37
CA VAL A 356 11.77 2.52 -7.88
C VAL A 356 11.07 3.43 -6.88
N ILE A 357 10.65 4.61 -7.33
CA ILE A 357 9.86 5.57 -6.55
C ILE A 357 8.48 5.72 -7.18
N ASP A 358 7.45 5.66 -6.34
CA ASP A 358 6.05 5.81 -6.73
C ASP A 358 5.42 6.90 -5.86
N ILE A 359 5.46 8.13 -6.37
CA ILE A 359 4.94 9.30 -5.64
C ILE A 359 3.41 9.30 -5.65
N GLU A 360 2.77 8.69 -6.64
CA GLU A 360 1.30 8.68 -6.74
C GLU A 360 0.67 7.74 -5.70
N ASN A 361 1.31 6.60 -5.43
CA ASN A 361 0.72 5.54 -4.58
C ASN A 361 1.49 5.26 -3.29
N GLN A 362 2.78 5.57 -3.22
CA GLN A 362 3.68 5.15 -2.14
C GLN A 362 4.64 6.26 -1.69
N ASN A 363 4.21 7.53 -1.78
CA ASN A 363 5.07 8.67 -1.47
C ASN A 363 5.62 8.66 -0.04
N ASP A 364 4.85 8.10 0.90
CA ASP A 364 5.25 7.94 2.31
C ASP A 364 6.46 7.02 2.50
N GLN A 365 6.82 6.24 1.48
CA GLN A 365 7.99 5.36 1.48
C GLN A 365 9.21 5.97 0.76
N THR A 366 9.06 7.09 0.04
CA THR A 366 10.10 7.69 -0.80
C THR A 366 11.40 7.94 -0.03
N ASP A 367 11.34 8.69 1.06
CA ASP A 367 12.52 9.07 1.85
C ASP A 367 13.28 7.85 2.39
N ALA A 368 12.54 6.87 2.91
CA ALA A 368 13.13 5.65 3.46
C ALA A 368 13.86 4.84 2.37
N ARG A 369 13.26 4.72 1.17
CA ARG A 369 13.83 3.99 0.05
C ARG A 369 15.06 4.70 -0.53
N VAL A 370 14.98 6.04 -0.70
CA VAL A 370 16.12 6.87 -1.15
C VAL A 370 17.31 6.71 -0.21
N LYS A 371 17.08 6.83 1.10
CA LYS A 371 18.14 6.68 2.12
C LYS A 371 18.76 5.29 2.12
N GLN A 372 17.94 4.24 2.06
CA GLN A 372 18.44 2.87 2.03
C GLN A 372 19.27 2.62 0.77
N TRP A 373 18.75 3.00 -0.39
CA TRP A 373 19.43 2.76 -1.66
C TRP A 373 20.73 3.56 -1.79
N ALA A 374 20.74 4.82 -1.33
CA ALA A 374 21.98 5.62 -1.25
C ALA A 374 23.06 4.93 -0.39
N SER A 375 22.66 4.31 0.73
CA SER A 375 23.57 3.52 1.55
C SER A 375 24.10 2.27 0.83
N GLU A 376 23.26 1.57 0.07
CA GLU A 376 23.67 0.41 -0.73
C GLU A 376 24.62 0.83 -1.87
N LEU A 377 24.34 1.96 -2.53
CA LEU A 377 25.19 2.51 -3.58
C LEU A 377 26.56 2.92 -3.09
N ARG A 378 26.69 3.49 -1.89
CA ARG A 378 28.01 3.77 -1.28
C ARG A 378 28.92 2.55 -1.28
N THR A 379 28.35 1.40 -0.91
CA THR A 379 29.09 0.13 -0.90
C THR A 379 29.34 -0.36 -2.33
N ALA A 380 28.32 -0.38 -3.18
CA ALA A 380 28.41 -0.91 -4.54
C ALA A 380 29.37 -0.09 -5.42
N MET A 381 29.42 1.23 -5.24
CA MET A 381 30.28 2.16 -5.98
C MET A 381 31.61 2.44 -5.27
N ALA A 382 31.78 2.03 -4.01
CA ALA A 382 32.95 2.31 -3.18
C ALA A 382 33.22 3.83 -3.01
N ILE A 383 32.17 4.57 -2.66
CA ILE A 383 32.16 6.04 -2.52
C ILE A 383 31.85 6.51 -1.10
#